data_AF-A0AAE1I1H2-F1
#
_entry.id   AF-A0AAE1I1H2-F1
#
_cell.length_a   1.000
_cell.length_b   1.000
_cell.length_c   1.000
_cell.angle_alpha   90.00
_cell.angle_beta   90.00
_cell.angle_gamma   90.00
#
_symmetry.space_group_name_H-M   'P 1'
#
loop_
_entity.id
_entity.type
_entity.pdbx_description
1 polymer ?
#
loop_
_entity_poly.entity_id
_entity_poly.type
_entity_poly.pdbx_seq_one_letter_code
_entity_poly.pdbx_strand_id
1 'polypeptide(L)'
;MNDFIHDEDDKVWQAEMKLTEVTEIIFVSYHQIITYEYLTLRKNLFPGVLLKPKHHYLAHSAWLLLLFGSLFKRTARVVRNFKYILHSFAMKHELLQCYLRSGADLRLDVEPSGCSTLIISNYATAIQVAIKASFDSCTHIQECAKISIKGT
;
A
#
# COMPACT_ATOMS: atom_id res chain seq x y z
N MET A 1 -30.88 6.60 -28.98
CA MET A 1 -30.74 7.16 -27.62
C MET A 1 -31.28 6.09 -26.66
N ASN A 2 -30.51 5.03 -26.44
CA ASN A 2 -30.83 3.89 -25.57
C ASN A 2 -29.70 3.76 -24.55
N ASP A 3 -29.47 4.81 -23.76
CA ASP A 3 -28.42 4.86 -22.75
C ASP A 3 -28.93 4.46 -21.36
N PHE A 4 -30.02 3.68 -21.29
CA PHE A 4 -30.62 3.28 -20.02
C PHE A 4 -30.29 1.81 -19.72
N ILE A 5 -29.96 1.56 -18.46
CA ILE A 5 -29.85 0.21 -17.91
C ILE A 5 -31.27 -0.36 -17.80
N HIS A 6 -31.51 -1.51 -18.42
CA HIS A 6 -32.84 -2.09 -18.55
C HIS A 6 -33.08 -3.32 -17.67
N ASP A 7 -32.02 -4.04 -17.28
CA ASP A 7 -32.09 -5.19 -16.37
C ASP A 7 -30.83 -5.31 -15.49
N GLU A 8 -30.87 -6.24 -14.53
CA GLU A 8 -29.78 -6.52 -13.59
C GLU A 8 -28.60 -7.29 -14.22
N ASP A 9 -28.81 -7.90 -15.39
CA ASP A 9 -27.80 -8.62 -16.17
C ASP A 9 -27.00 -7.68 -17.09
N ASP A 10 -27.40 -6.41 -17.19
CA ASP A 10 -26.69 -5.38 -17.93
C ASP A 10 -25.25 -5.25 -17.39
N LYS A 11 -24.28 -5.40 -18.29
CA LYS A 11 -22.87 -5.40 -17.92
C LYS A 11 -22.39 -4.05 -17.38
N VAL A 12 -22.97 -2.94 -17.84
CA VAL A 12 -22.66 -1.59 -17.32
C VAL A 12 -23.15 -1.48 -15.88
N TRP A 13 -24.37 -1.96 -15.61
CA TRP A 13 -24.91 -2.04 -14.24
C TRP A 13 -24.06 -2.94 -13.34
N GLN A 14 -23.69 -4.13 -13.81
CA GLN A 14 -22.81 -5.02 -13.06
C GLN A 14 -21.45 -4.37 -12.77
N ALA A 15 -20.87 -3.61 -13.71
CA ALA A 15 -19.65 -2.87 -13.47
C ALA A 15 -19.81 -1.77 -12.40
N GLU A 16 -20.97 -1.11 -12.36
CA GLU A 16 -21.29 -0.11 -11.34
C GLU A 16 -21.49 -0.75 -9.96
N MET A 17 -22.24 -1.85 -9.88
CA MET A 17 -22.41 -2.62 -8.65
C MET A 17 -21.06 -3.10 -8.09
N LYS A 18 -20.20 -3.65 -8.95
CA LYS A 18 -18.84 -4.06 -8.54
C LYS A 18 -18.00 -2.89 -8.06
N LEU A 19 -18.12 -1.71 -8.66
CA LEU A 19 -17.41 -0.52 -8.19
C LEU A 19 -17.91 -0.08 -6.80
N THR A 20 -19.22 -0.12 -6.56
CA THR A 20 -19.83 0.16 -5.25
C THR A 20 -19.33 -0.83 -4.20
N GLU A 21 -19.32 -2.13 -4.52
CA GLU A 21 -18.76 -3.16 -3.64
C GLU A 21 -17.29 -2.89 -3.31
N VAL A 22 -16.45 -2.53 -4.29
CA VAL A 22 -15.04 -2.13 -4.04
C VAL A 22 -14.96 -0.95 -3.06
N THR A 23 -15.90 0.00 -3.10
CA THR A 23 -15.87 1.15 -2.17
C THR A 23 -16.34 0.82 -0.75
N GLU A 24 -17.15 -0.22 -0.59
CA GLU A 24 -17.79 -0.57 0.68
C GLU A 24 -17.08 -1.71 1.44
N ILE A 25 -16.29 -2.53 0.75
CA ILE A 25 -15.66 -3.72 1.34
C ILE A 25 -14.56 -3.35 2.36
N ILE A 26 -14.67 -3.99 3.52
CA ILE A 26 -13.71 -3.91 4.63
C ILE A 26 -12.73 -5.10 4.61
N PHE A 27 -13.11 -6.21 3.98
CA PHE A 27 -12.35 -7.46 3.95
C PHE A 27 -11.36 -7.51 2.78
N VAL A 28 -10.07 -7.51 3.11
CA VAL A 28 -8.98 -7.31 2.16
C VAL A 28 -8.88 -8.41 1.09
N SER A 29 -9.11 -9.67 1.46
CA SER A 29 -9.06 -10.82 0.54
C SER A 29 -10.15 -10.77 -0.52
N TYR A 30 -11.33 -10.26 -0.18
CA TYR A 30 -12.45 -10.10 -1.11
C TYR A 30 -12.32 -8.86 -2.00
N HIS A 31 -11.71 -7.79 -1.46
CA HIS A 31 -11.46 -6.54 -2.17
C HIS A 31 -10.63 -6.70 -3.43
N GLN A 32 -9.62 -7.57 -3.39
CA GLN A 32 -8.76 -7.83 -4.56
C GLN A 32 -9.52 -8.50 -5.71
N ILE A 33 -10.37 -9.48 -5.38
CA ILE A 33 -11.15 -10.24 -6.37
C ILE A 33 -12.11 -9.31 -7.10
N ILE A 34 -12.91 -8.54 -6.37
CA ILE A 34 -13.90 -7.62 -6.97
C ILE A 34 -13.22 -6.50 -7.74
N THR A 35 -12.09 -5.98 -7.25
CA THR A 35 -11.30 -5.00 -8.01
C THR A 35 -10.89 -5.55 -9.37
N TYR A 36 -10.43 -6.80 -9.43
CA TYR A 36 -10.05 -7.44 -10.68
C TYR A 36 -11.24 -7.69 -11.60
N GLU A 37 -12.36 -8.16 -11.06
CA GLU A 37 -13.61 -8.34 -11.80
C GLU A 37 -14.05 -7.01 -12.43
N TYR A 38 -14.11 -5.93 -11.64
CA TYR A 38 -14.45 -4.59 -12.11
C TYR A 38 -13.51 -4.11 -13.24
N LEU A 39 -12.19 -4.20 -13.03
CA LEU A 39 -11.22 -3.72 -14.03
C LEU A 39 -11.31 -4.50 -15.33
N THR A 40 -11.57 -5.81 -15.24
CA THR A 40 -11.76 -6.70 -16.40
C THR A 40 -13.04 -6.33 -17.15
N LEU A 41 -14.17 -6.21 -16.43
CA LEU A 41 -15.45 -5.81 -17.02
C LEU A 41 -15.34 -4.45 -17.69
N ARG A 42 -14.69 -3.48 -17.03
CA ARG A 42 -14.52 -2.13 -17.55
C ARG A 42 -13.68 -2.09 -18.83
N LYS A 43 -12.64 -2.91 -18.92
CA LYS A 43 -11.79 -3.00 -20.12
C LYS A 43 -12.53 -3.67 -21.27
N ASN A 44 -13.36 -4.67 -20.98
CA ASN A 44 -14.17 -5.36 -21.98
C ASN A 44 -15.31 -4.48 -22.52
N LEU A 45 -15.96 -3.70 -21.65
CA LEU A 45 -17.08 -2.85 -22.04
C LEU A 45 -16.66 -1.63 -22.85
N PHE A 46 -15.51 -1.03 -22.54
CA PHE A 46 -15.02 0.13 -23.28
C PHE A 46 -13.53 -0.02 -23.63
N PRO A 47 -13.21 -0.88 -24.61
CA PRO A 47 -11.83 -1.20 -24.99
C PRO A 47 -11.07 0.00 -25.57
N GLY A 48 -11.77 0.95 -26.19
CA GLY A 48 -11.19 2.19 -26.72
C GLY A 48 -10.94 3.28 -25.67
N VAL A 49 -11.37 3.08 -24.41
CA VAL A 49 -11.20 4.06 -23.34
C VAL A 49 -10.06 3.62 -22.42
N LEU A 50 -8.96 4.36 -22.45
CA LEU A 50 -7.80 4.08 -21.61
C LEU A 50 -8.15 4.17 -20.11
N LEU A 51 -7.63 3.21 -19.35
CA LEU A 51 -7.74 3.22 -17.90
C LEU A 51 -6.95 4.40 -17.33
N LYS A 52 -7.68 5.33 -16.69
CA LYS A 52 -7.07 6.45 -15.95
C LYS A 52 -6.23 5.94 -14.76
N PRO A 53 -5.24 6.71 -14.28
CA PRO A 53 -4.39 6.33 -13.13
C PRO A 53 -5.15 5.88 -11.88
N LYS A 54 -6.34 6.42 -11.63
CA LYS A 54 -7.21 5.97 -10.52
C LYS A 54 -7.59 4.48 -10.58
N HIS A 55 -7.73 3.90 -11.78
CA HIS A 55 -8.06 2.49 -11.97
C HIS A 55 -6.81 1.62 -11.78
N HIS A 56 -5.64 2.11 -12.20
CA HIS A 56 -4.38 1.44 -11.93
C HIS A 56 -4.10 1.37 -10.42
N TYR A 57 -4.35 2.48 -9.71
CA TYR A 57 -4.25 2.51 -8.25
C TYR A 57 -5.24 1.57 -7.56
N LEU A 58 -6.45 1.40 -8.12
CA LEU A 58 -7.44 0.48 -7.56
C LEU A 58 -6.88 -0.95 -7.46
N ALA A 59 -6.12 -1.41 -8.46
CA ALA A 59 -5.47 -2.73 -8.44
C ALA A 59 -4.48 -2.89 -7.26
N HIS A 60 -3.84 -1.80 -6.84
CA HIS A 60 -2.92 -1.77 -5.70
C HIS A 60 -3.63 -1.53 -4.36
N SER A 61 -4.89 -1.08 -4.39
CA SER A 61 -5.62 -0.69 -3.18
C SER A 61 -5.85 -1.85 -2.23
N ALA A 62 -6.07 -3.07 -2.74
CA ALA A 62 -6.19 -4.28 -1.94
C ALA A 62 -4.90 -4.57 -1.16
N TRP A 63 -3.75 -4.50 -1.83
CA TRP A 63 -2.45 -4.71 -1.22
C TRP A 63 -2.14 -3.63 -0.17
N LEU A 64 -2.49 -2.37 -0.45
CA LEU A 64 -2.31 -1.27 0.50
C LEU A 64 -3.23 -1.41 1.73
N LEU A 65 -4.45 -1.90 1.55
CA LEU A 65 -5.35 -2.25 2.64
C LEU A 65 -4.78 -3.41 3.48
N LEU A 66 -4.14 -4.40 2.85
CA LEU A 66 -3.46 -5.51 3.54
C LEU A 66 -2.26 -5.03 4.35
N LEU A 67 -1.39 -4.24 3.72
CA LEU A 67 -0.12 -3.81 4.31
C LEU A 67 -0.33 -2.76 5.41
N PHE A 68 -1.28 -1.85 5.20
CA PHE A 68 -1.45 -0.68 6.05
C PHE A 68 -2.71 -0.74 6.92
N GLY A 69 -3.71 -1.59 6.67
CA GLY A 69 -4.87 -1.77 7.55
C GLY A 69 -5.42 -0.45 8.12
N SER A 70 -5.40 -0.30 9.46
CA SER A 70 -5.82 0.92 10.16
C SER A 70 -4.92 2.15 9.93
N LEU A 71 -3.65 1.94 9.54
CA LEU A 71 -2.74 2.99 9.09
C LEU A 71 -3.19 3.59 7.77
N PHE A 72 -3.94 2.88 6.92
CA PHE A 72 -4.51 3.49 5.71
C PHE A 72 -5.44 4.67 6.07
N LYS A 73 -6.29 4.51 7.09
CA LYS A 73 -7.14 5.59 7.62
C LYS A 73 -6.31 6.72 8.26
N ARG A 74 -5.15 6.40 8.84
CA ARG A 74 -4.22 7.40 9.38
C ARG A 74 -3.54 8.17 8.26
N THR A 75 -3.08 7.50 7.21
CA THR A 75 -2.47 8.10 6.03
C THR A 75 -3.47 8.95 5.26
N ALA A 76 -4.72 8.49 5.09
CA ALA A 76 -5.80 9.30 4.52
C ALA A 76 -6.05 10.58 5.32
N ARG A 77 -6.04 10.49 6.67
CA ARG A 77 -6.09 11.66 7.55
C ARG A 77 -4.90 12.60 7.37
N VAL A 78 -3.69 12.07 7.27
CA VAL A 78 -2.45 12.84 7.06
C VAL A 78 -2.44 13.53 5.69
N VAL A 79 -2.97 12.89 4.65
CA VAL A 79 -3.08 13.46 3.30
C VAL A 79 -4.11 14.61 3.25
N ARG A 80 -4.94 14.78 4.30
CA ARG A 80 -5.97 15.83 4.44
C ARG A 80 -6.91 15.95 3.22
N ASN A 81 -7.05 14.89 2.43
CA ASN A 81 -7.87 14.89 1.23
C ASN A 81 -8.75 13.64 1.17
N PHE A 82 -9.90 13.71 1.86
CA PHE A 82 -10.87 12.62 1.93
C PHE A 82 -11.75 12.51 0.67
N LYS A 83 -11.88 13.62 -0.09
CA LYS A 83 -12.77 13.69 -1.27
C LYS A 83 -12.23 12.86 -2.44
N TYR A 84 -10.91 12.82 -2.60
CA TYR A 84 -10.25 12.07 -3.67
C TYR A 84 -9.03 11.30 -3.14
N ILE A 85 -9.23 10.49 -2.11
CA ILE A 85 -8.20 9.66 -1.49
C ILE A 85 -7.46 8.84 -2.55
N LEU A 86 -8.20 8.08 -3.36
CA LEU A 86 -7.61 7.20 -4.39
C LEU A 86 -6.78 7.98 -5.41
N HIS A 87 -7.22 9.16 -5.83
CA HIS A 87 -6.44 10.03 -6.73
C HIS A 87 -5.17 10.54 -6.06
N SER A 88 -5.26 10.99 -4.80
CA SER A 88 -4.13 11.53 -4.05
C SER A 88 -3.07 10.45 -3.80
N PHE A 89 -3.50 9.23 -3.49
CA PHE A 89 -2.60 8.10 -3.35
C PHE A 89 -2.03 7.65 -4.70
N ALA A 90 -2.83 7.60 -5.77
CA ALA A 90 -2.34 7.28 -7.12
C ALA A 90 -1.23 8.25 -7.56
N MET A 91 -1.45 9.55 -7.34
CA MET A 91 -0.45 10.59 -7.63
C MET A 91 0.82 10.44 -6.79
N LYS A 92 0.69 10.19 -5.48
CA LYS A 92 1.86 9.97 -4.61
C LYS A 92 2.62 8.70 -5.00
N HIS A 93 1.90 7.64 -5.39
CA HIS A 93 2.50 6.42 -5.88
C HIS A 93 3.30 6.66 -7.18
N GLU A 94 2.70 7.33 -8.17
CA GLU A 94 3.41 7.69 -9.41
C GLU A 94 4.64 8.58 -9.14
N LEU A 95 4.51 9.58 -8.27
CA LEU A 95 5.63 10.43 -7.87
C LEU A 95 6.75 9.63 -7.19
N LEU A 96 6.40 8.69 -6.31
CA LEU A 96 7.37 7.78 -5.69
C LEU A 96 8.05 6.91 -6.74
N GLN A 97 7.30 6.31 -7.67
CA GLN A 97 7.87 5.49 -8.74
C GLN A 97 8.83 6.31 -9.63
N CYS A 98 8.49 7.54 -9.98
CA CYS A 98 9.38 8.45 -10.70
C CYS A 98 10.65 8.77 -9.89
N TYR A 99 10.51 9.03 -8.59
CA TYR A 99 11.64 9.26 -7.69
C TYR A 99 12.58 8.05 -7.67
N LEU A 100 12.06 6.84 -7.48
CA LEU A 100 12.86 5.61 -7.51
C LEU A 100 13.55 5.38 -8.85
N ARG A 101 12.84 5.60 -9.97
CA ARG A 101 13.41 5.45 -11.31
C ARG A 101 14.49 6.47 -11.64
N SER A 102 14.52 7.61 -10.94
CA SER A 102 15.61 8.58 -11.06
C SER A 102 16.91 8.12 -10.37
N GLY A 103 16.90 6.93 -9.76
CA GLY A 103 18.04 6.38 -9.02
C GLY A 103 18.12 6.88 -7.58
N ALA A 104 17.06 7.51 -7.08
CA ALA A 104 17.02 7.98 -5.70
C ALA A 104 16.98 6.80 -4.72
N ASP A 105 17.85 6.85 -3.71
CA ASP A 105 17.91 5.85 -2.66
C ASP A 105 16.78 6.06 -1.65
N LEU A 106 16.10 4.97 -1.28
CA LEU A 106 15.08 4.95 -0.23
C LEU A 106 15.66 4.80 1.17
N ARG A 107 16.99 4.66 1.29
CA ARG A 107 17.65 4.71 2.59
C ARG A 107 17.27 6.00 3.28
N LEU A 108 16.39 5.86 4.25
CA LEU A 108 16.02 6.91 5.16
C LEU A 108 17.28 7.24 5.96
N ASP A 109 17.66 8.51 6.00
CA ASP A 109 18.70 8.97 6.92
C ASP A 109 18.15 8.81 8.33
N VAL A 110 18.50 7.69 8.95
CA VAL A 110 18.10 7.34 10.29
C VAL A 110 19.17 7.85 11.26
N GLU A 111 18.74 8.67 12.20
CA GLU A 111 19.54 9.06 13.35
C GLU A 111 19.08 8.26 14.57
N PRO A 112 19.83 7.23 14.97
CA PRO A 112 19.53 6.51 16.19
C PRO A 112 19.98 7.35 17.40
N SER A 113 19.20 7.31 18.48
CA SER A 113 19.43 8.06 19.71
C SER A 113 19.26 7.17 20.93
N GLY A 114 20.10 7.37 21.95
CA GLY A 114 20.13 6.51 23.13
C GLY A 114 20.57 5.09 22.81
N CYS A 115 21.72 4.94 22.14
CA CYS A 115 22.27 3.63 21.80
C CYS A 115 23.18 3.08 22.90
N SER A 116 23.01 1.80 23.21
CA SER A 116 23.86 1.01 24.11
C SER A 116 24.38 -0.24 23.40
N THR A 117 25.48 -0.78 23.90
CA THR A 117 26.04 -2.03 23.38
C THR A 117 25.12 -3.19 23.73
N LEU A 118 24.69 -3.96 22.72
CA LEU A 118 23.87 -5.13 22.95
C LEU A 118 24.72 -6.26 23.52
N ILE A 119 24.50 -6.60 24.80
CA ILE A 119 25.17 -7.73 25.44
C ILE A 119 24.35 -9.00 25.18
N ILE A 120 24.68 -9.71 24.09
CA ILE A 120 23.95 -10.90 23.61
C ILE A 120 23.85 -11.99 24.70
N SER A 121 24.86 -12.11 25.56
CA SER A 121 24.90 -13.11 26.64
C SER A 121 23.77 -12.95 27.67
N ASN A 122 23.14 -11.78 27.75
CA ASN A 122 22.06 -11.51 28.71
C ASN A 122 20.70 -12.08 28.24
N TYR A 123 20.59 -12.54 26.99
CA TYR A 123 19.35 -13.07 26.43
C TYR A 123 19.29 -14.60 26.47
N ALA A 124 18.09 -15.16 26.38
CA ALA A 124 17.88 -16.60 26.30
C ALA A 124 18.57 -17.22 25.07
N THR A 125 19.00 -18.48 25.17
CA THR A 125 19.80 -19.19 24.16
C THR A 125 19.20 -19.15 22.75
N ALA A 126 17.87 -19.26 22.62
CA ALA A 126 17.19 -19.18 21.33
C ALA A 126 17.37 -17.82 20.64
N ILE A 127 17.35 -16.73 21.41
CA ILE A 127 17.56 -15.37 20.91
C ILE A 127 19.03 -15.17 20.52
N GLN A 128 19.97 -15.71 21.30
CA GLN A 128 21.39 -15.65 20.97
C GLN A 128 21.71 -16.33 19.63
N VAL A 129 21.10 -17.50 19.38
CA VAL A 129 21.26 -18.24 18.12
C VAL A 129 20.69 -17.43 16.95
N ALA A 130 19.50 -16.84 17.12
CA ALA A 130 18.87 -16.02 16.08
C ALA A 130 19.68 -14.76 15.75
N ILE A 131 20.22 -14.08 16.77
CA ILE A 131 21.05 -12.87 16.58
C ILE A 131 22.35 -13.25 15.85
N LYS A 132 23.03 -14.32 16.26
CA LYS A 132 24.27 -14.77 15.59
C LYS A 132 24.00 -15.11 14.12
N ALA A 133 23.00 -15.95 13.85
CA ALA A 133 22.64 -16.32 12.47
C ALA A 133 22.26 -15.12 11.58
N SER A 134 21.68 -14.06 12.15
CA SER A 134 21.23 -12.88 11.39
C SER A 134 22.33 -11.83 11.18
N PHE A 135 23.35 -11.83 12.04
CA PHE A 135 24.37 -10.77 12.10
C PHE A 135 25.80 -11.31 12.13
N ASP A 136 26.04 -12.50 11.57
CA ASP A 136 27.35 -13.19 11.57
C ASP A 136 28.53 -12.33 11.05
N SER A 137 28.26 -11.28 10.26
CA SER A 137 29.27 -10.35 9.72
C SER A 137 29.40 -9.02 10.49
N CYS A 138 28.57 -8.76 11.51
CA CYS A 138 28.58 -7.51 12.25
C CYS A 138 29.37 -7.65 13.56
N THR A 139 30.46 -6.90 13.68
CA THR A 139 31.30 -6.88 14.90
C THR A 139 30.71 -6.04 16.02
N HIS A 140 29.81 -5.10 15.72
CA HIS A 140 29.21 -4.17 16.68
C HIS A 140 27.70 -4.11 16.51
N ILE A 141 26.98 -4.70 17.46
CA ILE A 141 25.51 -4.63 17.52
C ILE A 141 25.14 -3.70 18.68
N GLN A 142 24.36 -2.68 18.36
CA GLN A 142 23.84 -1.73 19.34
C GLN A 142 22.33 -1.85 19.42
N GLU A 143 21.80 -1.74 20.63
CA GLU A 143 20.38 -1.48 20.85
C GLU A 143 20.19 0.03 20.92
N CYS A 144 19.07 0.56 20.42
CA CYS A 144 18.77 1.99 20.51
C CYS A 144 17.33 2.17 20.97
N ALA A 145 17.12 3.10 21.91
CA ALA A 145 15.80 3.36 22.48
C ALA A 145 14.88 4.13 21.51
N LYS A 146 15.47 4.93 20.60
CA LYS A 146 14.71 5.75 19.66
C LYS A 146 15.44 5.89 18.33
N ILE A 147 14.65 5.83 17.26
CA ILE A 147 15.07 6.01 15.87
C ILE A 147 14.34 7.25 15.34
N SER A 148 15.09 8.24 14.85
CA SER A 148 14.55 9.41 14.17
C SER A 148 14.85 9.32 12.68
N ILE A 149 13.89 9.70 11.83
CA ILE A 149 14.08 9.75 10.39
C ILE A 149 14.23 11.22 10.01
N LYS A 150 15.36 11.61 9.41
CA LYS A 150 15.55 12.97 8.91
C LYS A 150 14.57 13.25 7.77
N GLY A 151 13.84 14.37 7.86
CA GLY A 151 12.93 14.84 6.81
C GLY A 151 11.44 14.56 7.04
N THR A 152 11.05 13.98 8.19
CA THR A 152 9.66 13.94 8.70
C THR A 152 9.50 14.79 9.94
#